data_AF-A0A0C3CGD5-F1
#
_entry.id   AF-A0A0C3CGD5-F1
#
_cell.length_a   1.000
_cell.length_b   1.000
_cell.length_c   1.000
_cell.angle_alpha   90.00
_cell.angle_beta   90.00
_cell.angle_gamma   90.00
#
_symmetry.space_group_name_H-M   'P 1'
#
loop_
_entity.id
_entity.type
_entity.pdbx_description
1 polymer ?
#
loop_
_entity_poly.entity_id
_entity_poly.type
_entity_poly.pdbx_seq_one_letter_code
_entity_poly.pdbx_strand_id
1 'polypeptide(L)'
;MSLAILEHRGFRHPFLMGTHFLGGVGDNPMTITELAMCQCSAHLRSRTEWWQDVQSEEVRQEWQSEAMERRWMVRTPSGHTEVNLSKRQVDYILDELSGYAALVDEEHRWRVSCFERIWESDSLLDFPTLTNLNNELSRLRDSHSLIQDEDVVTSTLIDPFLHCLVYGRTQVYDAHQPEALRPQPPPSYPNNYFVSRKFAILPTDFSVSITGGVRFLSYINNLDPSETPLYRSIENLLGDLVPLFEHVLTDLHRNNPLPQRIQGHCRYTEWDEPEPPEHSDDEDGWSAYERDVRHWVMHRPIELPDVSPNGYQGGLESRKFNVDLRGKTLQVVVHVSEIRLEPNNPVYPGSLWHVEGMKNERIAACAFYYSSVENLADNFVEFRMAVTSPKRFHAGDTGATMRTWAMKDGDPCHQYVGSKLTSTGLAIAFPNIYQYRHSPFRLHDPSKEGHQRLIAFYLVDPEIQPVISTSRVPPQQKSWIKAAVEESIDVRLPLELVEKIVDYVEGKMNWDEAVDFRREMLEERKNFWRQNDHYHFCIPFDIWNELY
;
A
#
# COMPACT_ATOMS: atom_id res chain seq x y z
N MET A 1 30.01 -12.19 12.15
CA MET A 1 29.27 -11.01 11.63
C MET A 1 28.34 -10.55 12.74
N SER A 2 28.47 -9.30 13.21
CA SER A 2 27.67 -8.80 14.34
C SER A 2 26.18 -8.78 14.01
N LEU A 3 25.33 -9.08 15.01
CA LEU A 3 23.86 -8.97 14.95
C LEU A 3 23.37 -7.63 14.35
N ALA A 4 24.13 -6.54 14.51
CA ALA A 4 23.84 -5.23 13.92
C ALA A 4 23.86 -5.21 12.37
N ILE A 5 24.55 -6.13 11.69
CA ILE A 5 24.56 -6.20 10.21
C ILE A 5 23.30 -6.94 9.70
N LEU A 6 22.68 -7.78 10.54
CA LEU A 6 21.44 -8.50 10.20
C LEU A 6 20.20 -7.61 10.30
N GLU A 7 20.19 -6.58 11.14
CA GLU A 7 19.06 -5.64 11.29
C GLU A 7 18.83 -4.74 10.07
N HIS A 8 19.82 -4.60 9.18
CA HIS A 8 19.75 -3.75 7.99
C HIS A 8 19.58 -4.52 6.67
N ARG A 9 19.33 -5.84 6.71
CA ARG A 9 18.96 -6.62 5.51
C ARG A 9 17.45 -6.53 5.25
N GLY A 10 17.07 -6.44 3.98
CA GLY A 10 15.67 -6.34 3.55
C GLY A 10 15.37 -5.07 2.76
N PHE A 11 14.13 -5.01 2.28
CA PHE A 11 13.56 -3.80 1.67
C PHE A 11 13.26 -2.74 2.72
N ARG A 12 12.89 -1.52 2.30
CA ARG A 12 12.44 -0.47 3.22
C ARG A 12 11.04 -0.83 3.79
N HIS A 13 10.80 -0.49 5.04
CA HIS A 13 9.53 -0.76 5.76
C HIS A 13 9.07 0.48 6.55
N PRO A 14 7.76 0.62 6.79
CA PRO A 14 7.22 1.72 7.60
C PRO A 14 7.36 1.50 9.13
N PHE A 15 7.99 0.41 9.56
CA PHE A 15 8.01 0.00 10.98
C PHE A 15 9.18 0.57 11.78
N LEU A 16 9.18 1.89 11.97
CA LEU A 16 10.21 2.61 12.72
C LEU A 16 9.62 3.83 13.45
N MET A 17 10.27 4.24 14.53
CA MET A 17 9.90 5.45 15.27
C MET A 17 10.43 6.69 14.54
N GLY A 18 9.56 7.33 13.75
CA GLY A 18 9.96 8.45 12.90
C GLY A 18 10.32 9.72 13.68
N THR A 19 9.74 9.91 14.87
CA THR A 19 10.05 11.04 15.77
C THR A 19 11.49 11.06 16.29
N HIS A 20 12.26 9.97 16.14
CA HIS A 20 13.69 9.98 16.43
C HIS A 20 14.52 10.69 15.36
N PHE A 21 13.92 11.00 14.20
CA PHE A 21 14.57 11.68 13.09
C PHE A 21 14.08 13.13 13.04
N LEU A 22 14.98 14.08 13.37
CA LEU A 22 14.70 15.51 13.46
C LEU A 22 14.14 16.13 12.16
N GLY A 23 14.30 15.46 11.01
CA GLY A 23 13.84 15.93 9.71
C GLY A 23 12.88 14.97 9.03
N GLY A 24 12.02 14.28 9.78
CA GLY A 24 11.06 13.30 9.23
C GLY A 24 11.73 12.05 8.66
N VAL A 25 10.93 11.19 8.02
CA VAL A 25 11.36 9.89 7.47
C VAL A 25 10.74 9.66 6.10
N GLY A 26 11.36 8.81 5.28
CA GLY A 26 10.89 8.48 3.93
C GLY A 26 11.78 9.05 2.85
N ASP A 27 11.21 9.38 1.69
CA ASP A 27 11.94 9.99 0.58
C ASP A 27 11.93 11.53 0.70
N ASN A 28 12.67 12.22 -0.18
CA ASN A 28 12.69 13.67 -0.20
C ASN A 28 11.31 14.22 -0.65
N PRO A 29 10.86 15.36 -0.09
CA PRO A 29 9.59 15.96 -0.50
C PRO A 29 9.70 16.46 -1.95
N MET A 30 8.72 16.10 -2.77
CA MET A 30 8.55 16.63 -4.13
C MET A 30 8.00 18.04 -4.08
N THR A 31 8.39 18.88 -5.03
CA THR A 31 7.82 20.24 -5.12
C THR A 31 6.33 20.16 -5.46
N ILE A 32 5.58 21.21 -5.13
CA ILE A 32 4.14 21.28 -5.45
C ILE A 32 3.91 21.21 -6.97
N THR A 33 4.82 21.81 -7.74
CA THR A 33 4.85 21.70 -9.20
C THR A 33 5.11 20.28 -9.66
N GLU A 34 6.07 19.57 -9.05
CA GLU A 34 6.37 18.18 -9.40
C GLU A 34 5.18 17.26 -9.10
N LEU A 35 4.47 17.46 -7.98
CA LEU A 35 3.24 16.71 -7.68
C LEU A 35 2.15 16.95 -8.75
N ALA A 36 2.01 18.18 -9.24
CA ALA A 36 1.11 18.48 -10.37
C ALA A 36 1.57 17.79 -11.67
N MET A 37 2.89 17.72 -11.91
CA MET A 37 3.44 16.98 -13.03
C MET A 37 3.17 15.47 -12.92
N CYS A 38 3.29 14.88 -11.72
CA CYS A 38 2.91 13.48 -11.44
C CYS A 38 1.43 13.24 -11.78
N GLN A 39 0.53 14.12 -11.32
CA GLN A 39 -0.90 14.03 -11.62
C GLN A 39 -1.20 14.13 -13.12
N CYS A 40 -0.50 15.03 -13.82
CA CYS A 40 -0.63 15.18 -15.26
C CYS A 40 -0.13 13.94 -16.02
N SER A 41 1.05 13.43 -15.67
CA SER A 41 1.57 12.17 -16.21
C SER A 41 0.60 11.00 -15.98
N ALA A 42 0.09 10.84 -14.74
CA ALA A 42 -0.88 9.79 -14.41
C ALA A 42 -2.21 9.94 -15.17
N HIS A 43 -2.71 11.17 -15.35
CA HIS A 43 -3.92 11.46 -16.15
C HIS A 43 -3.73 11.04 -17.61
N LEU A 44 -2.60 11.41 -18.24
CA LEU A 44 -2.32 11.03 -19.62
C LEU A 44 -2.16 9.50 -19.75
N ARG A 45 -1.45 8.86 -18.82
CA ARG A 45 -1.25 7.39 -18.78
C ARG A 45 -2.49 6.60 -18.37
N SER A 46 -3.58 7.26 -17.98
CA SER A 46 -4.85 6.59 -17.66
C SER A 46 -5.70 6.29 -18.90
N ARG A 47 -5.35 6.89 -20.06
CA ARG A 47 -6.02 6.65 -21.33
C ARG A 47 -5.69 5.25 -21.86
N THR A 48 -6.64 4.68 -22.60
CA THR A 48 -6.43 3.43 -23.33
C THR A 48 -5.30 3.61 -24.33
N GLU A 49 -4.36 2.64 -24.39
CA GLU A 49 -3.29 2.58 -25.40
C GLU A 49 -2.40 3.84 -25.52
N TRP A 50 -2.32 4.64 -24.45
CA TRP A 50 -1.60 5.92 -24.42
C TRP A 50 -0.14 5.83 -24.91
N TRP A 51 0.52 4.68 -24.72
CA TRP A 51 1.92 4.45 -25.10
C TRP A 51 2.14 4.36 -26.62
N GLN A 52 1.09 4.00 -27.37
CA GLN A 52 1.08 4.04 -28.84
C GLN A 52 0.75 5.46 -29.31
N ASP A 53 -0.29 6.06 -28.71
CA ASP A 53 -0.79 7.39 -29.06
C ASP A 53 0.26 8.49 -28.88
N VAL A 54 1.07 8.40 -27.81
CA VAL A 54 2.12 9.39 -27.51
C VAL A 54 3.23 9.46 -28.56
N GLN A 55 3.31 8.49 -29.47
CA GLN A 55 4.25 8.52 -30.60
C GLN A 55 3.78 9.48 -31.72
N SER A 56 2.49 9.84 -31.75
CA SER A 56 1.93 10.77 -32.73
C SER A 56 2.15 12.22 -32.31
N GLU A 57 2.79 13.00 -33.17
CA GLU A 57 3.03 14.43 -32.92
C GLU A 57 1.74 15.25 -32.80
N GLU A 58 0.69 14.88 -33.55
CA GLU A 58 -0.62 15.53 -33.46
C GLU A 58 -1.25 15.33 -32.08
N VAL A 59 -1.20 14.09 -31.57
CA VAL A 59 -1.70 13.74 -30.24
C VAL A 59 -0.89 14.45 -29.16
N ARG A 60 0.43 14.51 -29.29
CA ARG A 60 1.29 15.23 -28.34
C ARG A 60 0.94 16.72 -28.27
N GLN A 61 0.65 17.37 -29.39
CA GLN A 61 0.24 18.78 -29.43
C GLN A 61 -1.13 19.01 -28.79
N GLU A 62 -2.07 18.09 -29.00
CA GLU A 62 -3.37 18.11 -28.33
C GLU A 62 -3.21 17.96 -26.81
N TRP A 63 -2.43 16.97 -26.35
CA TRP A 63 -2.20 16.73 -24.92
C TRP A 63 -1.42 17.86 -24.27
N GLN A 64 -0.49 18.49 -24.99
CA GLN A 64 0.22 19.67 -24.53
C GLN A 64 -0.77 20.82 -24.24
N SER A 65 -1.66 21.09 -25.19
CA SER A 65 -2.67 22.15 -25.08
C SER A 65 -3.63 21.87 -23.92
N GLU A 66 -4.15 20.64 -23.82
CA GLU A 66 -5.01 20.22 -22.71
C GLU A 66 -4.32 20.39 -21.34
N ALA A 67 -3.07 19.92 -21.21
CA ALA A 67 -2.34 19.97 -19.95
C ALA A 67 -2.01 21.39 -19.50
N MET A 68 -1.78 22.32 -20.45
CA MET A 68 -1.53 23.73 -20.18
C MET A 68 -2.79 24.53 -19.84
N GLU A 69 -3.93 24.20 -20.43
CA GLU A 69 -5.22 24.85 -20.14
C GLU A 69 -5.83 24.37 -18.81
N ARG A 70 -5.46 23.17 -18.38
CA ARG A 70 -5.98 22.55 -17.16
C ARG A 70 -5.32 23.11 -15.90
N ARG A 71 -6.17 23.42 -14.92
CA ARG A 71 -5.77 23.72 -13.54
C ARG A 71 -5.64 22.43 -12.74
N TRP A 72 -4.45 22.15 -12.23
CA TRP A 72 -4.17 20.94 -11.45
C TRP A 72 -4.39 21.23 -9.97
N MET A 73 -5.33 20.51 -9.36
CA MET A 73 -5.65 20.64 -7.93
C MET A 73 -4.83 19.61 -7.14
N VAL A 74 -3.68 20.03 -6.65
CA VAL A 74 -2.82 19.15 -5.85
C VAL A 74 -3.33 19.13 -4.41
N ARG A 75 -3.63 17.94 -3.90
CA ARG A 75 -4.01 17.73 -2.52
C ARG A 75 -2.79 17.87 -1.61
N THR A 76 -2.89 18.71 -0.60
CA THR A 76 -1.84 18.95 0.39
C THR A 76 -2.38 18.59 1.78
N PRO A 77 -1.52 18.42 2.80
CA PRO A 77 -2.00 18.21 4.16
C PRO A 77 -2.97 19.29 4.66
N SER A 78 -2.74 20.53 4.22
CA SER A 78 -3.50 21.71 4.61
C SER A 78 -4.71 22.03 3.72
N GLY A 79 -4.96 21.26 2.65
CA GLY A 79 -6.08 21.50 1.74
C GLY A 79 -5.77 21.11 0.30
N HIS A 80 -5.99 22.04 -0.62
CA HIS A 80 -5.63 21.87 -2.03
C HIS A 80 -4.95 23.13 -2.55
N THR A 81 -3.98 22.95 -3.45
CA THR A 81 -3.27 24.04 -4.11
C THR A 81 -3.47 23.91 -5.61
N GLU A 82 -3.91 25.00 -6.23
CA GLU A 82 -4.02 25.10 -7.69
C GLU A 82 -2.64 25.33 -8.28
N VAL A 83 -2.27 24.52 -9.27
CA VAL A 83 -1.01 24.61 -10.01
C VAL A 83 -1.31 24.65 -11.50
N ASN A 84 -0.74 25.66 -12.17
CA ASN A 84 -0.73 25.74 -13.63
C ASN A 84 0.65 25.32 -14.12
N LEU A 85 0.70 24.33 -15.02
CA LEU A 85 1.95 23.84 -15.57
C LEU A 85 2.43 24.75 -16.69
N SER A 86 3.72 25.10 -16.67
CA SER A 86 4.34 25.83 -17.76
C SER A 86 4.53 24.92 -18.97
N LYS A 87 4.66 25.52 -20.17
CA LYS A 87 4.97 24.75 -21.38
C LYS A 87 6.17 23.82 -21.20
N ARG A 88 7.25 24.32 -20.57
CA ARG A 88 8.47 23.54 -20.32
C ARG A 88 8.23 22.32 -19.43
N GLN A 89 7.36 22.44 -18.42
CA GLN A 89 6.99 21.32 -17.54
C GLN A 89 6.13 20.30 -18.28
N VAL A 90 5.20 20.76 -19.12
CA VAL A 90 4.38 19.87 -19.95
C VAL A 90 5.23 19.14 -20.99
N ASP A 91 6.17 19.84 -21.65
CA ASP A 91 7.13 19.24 -22.58
C ASP A 91 7.95 18.14 -21.90
N TYR A 92 8.45 18.41 -20.69
CA TYR A 92 9.15 17.41 -19.89
C TYR A 92 8.30 16.16 -19.66
N ILE A 93 7.03 16.32 -19.29
CA ILE A 93 6.11 15.19 -19.07
C ILE A 93 5.92 14.39 -20.36
N LEU A 94 5.63 15.06 -21.48
CA LEU A 94 5.40 14.40 -22.76
C LEU A 94 6.64 13.64 -23.25
N ASP A 95 7.83 14.15 -23.00
CA ASP A 95 9.08 13.45 -23.30
C ASP A 95 9.29 12.26 -22.35
N GLU A 96 9.00 12.42 -21.05
CA GLU A 96 9.09 11.37 -20.04
C GLU A 96 8.15 10.19 -20.33
N LEU A 97 6.98 10.43 -20.94
CA LEU A 97 6.05 9.38 -21.35
C LEU A 97 6.70 8.33 -22.27
N SER A 98 7.74 8.68 -23.03
CA SER A 98 8.50 7.70 -23.82
C SER A 98 9.22 6.66 -22.94
N GLY A 99 9.74 7.10 -21.78
CA GLY A 99 10.35 6.19 -20.80
C GLY A 99 9.32 5.28 -20.14
N TYR A 100 8.12 5.80 -19.85
CA TYR A 100 7.04 4.96 -19.34
C TYR A 100 6.56 3.96 -20.41
N ALA A 101 6.51 4.38 -21.68
CA ALA A 101 6.09 3.52 -22.78
C ALA A 101 7.06 2.34 -22.95
N ALA A 102 8.36 2.57 -22.75
CA ALA A 102 9.38 1.52 -22.76
C ALA A 102 9.26 0.52 -21.60
N LEU A 103 8.52 0.85 -20.54
CA LEU A 103 8.23 -0.04 -19.40
C LEU A 103 6.92 -0.82 -19.57
N VAL A 104 6.13 -0.56 -20.61
CA VAL A 104 4.88 -1.28 -20.85
C VAL A 104 5.19 -2.67 -21.38
N ASP A 105 4.68 -3.69 -20.71
CA ASP A 105 4.62 -5.05 -21.23
C ASP A 105 3.33 -5.19 -22.05
N GLU A 106 3.42 -5.38 -23.37
CA GLU A 106 2.23 -5.44 -24.23
C GLU A 106 1.42 -6.73 -24.06
N GLU A 107 2.09 -7.84 -23.71
CA GLU A 107 1.45 -9.15 -23.58
C GLU A 107 0.54 -9.20 -22.34
N HIS A 108 1.06 -8.73 -21.21
CA HIS A 108 0.38 -8.78 -19.91
C HIS A 108 -0.22 -7.43 -19.49
N ARG A 109 0.02 -6.37 -20.27
CA ARG A 109 -0.35 -4.97 -20.00
C ARG A 109 0.14 -4.46 -18.66
N TRP A 110 1.28 -4.95 -18.18
CA TRP A 110 1.95 -4.41 -17.00
C TRP A 110 2.47 -3.01 -17.32
N ARG A 111 2.18 -2.07 -16.42
CA ARG A 111 2.60 -0.67 -16.58
C ARG A 111 2.68 0.01 -15.23
N VAL A 112 3.42 1.12 -15.18
CA VAL A 112 3.39 2.00 -14.02
C VAL A 112 1.99 2.63 -13.92
N SER A 113 1.41 2.63 -12.72
CA SER A 113 0.07 3.13 -12.40
C SER A 113 0.12 4.62 -12.06
N CYS A 114 -0.68 5.08 -11.10
CA CYS A 114 -0.84 6.49 -10.75
C CYS A 114 0.41 7.18 -10.18
N PHE A 115 1.42 6.42 -9.75
CA PHE A 115 2.66 6.96 -9.21
C PHE A 115 3.83 5.97 -9.34
N GLU A 116 5.07 6.44 -9.23
CA GLU A 116 6.28 5.61 -9.25
C GLU A 116 6.26 4.55 -8.14
N ARG A 117 6.81 3.36 -8.44
CA ARG A 117 6.73 2.12 -7.62
C ARG A 117 5.34 1.50 -7.53
N ILE A 118 4.30 2.09 -8.11
CA ILE A 118 2.97 1.48 -8.18
C ILE A 118 2.78 0.94 -9.59
N TRP A 119 2.52 -0.36 -9.69
CA TRP A 119 2.36 -1.06 -10.96
C TRP A 119 0.95 -1.61 -11.09
N GLU A 120 0.42 -1.67 -12.30
CA GLU A 120 -0.92 -2.19 -12.57
C GLU A 120 -0.94 -3.09 -13.80
N SER A 121 -2.00 -3.90 -13.89
CA SER A 121 -2.46 -4.55 -15.12
C SER A 121 -3.97 -4.68 -15.07
N ASP A 122 -4.61 -4.66 -16.23
CA ASP A 122 -6.04 -4.87 -16.41
C ASP A 122 -6.34 -6.10 -17.28
N SER A 123 -5.37 -6.98 -17.52
CA SER A 123 -5.53 -8.22 -18.32
C SER A 123 -4.86 -9.45 -17.71
N LEU A 124 -4.71 -9.51 -16.39
CA LEU A 124 -4.10 -10.70 -15.76
C LEU A 124 -4.88 -11.99 -16.02
N LEU A 125 -6.19 -11.96 -15.81
CA LEU A 125 -7.05 -13.14 -16.01
C LEU A 125 -7.97 -12.94 -17.19
N ASP A 126 -8.10 -13.97 -18.02
CA ASP A 126 -9.13 -14.03 -19.04
C ASP A 126 -10.54 -14.16 -18.41
N PHE A 127 -11.56 -13.82 -19.19
CA PHE A 127 -12.95 -13.82 -18.71
C PHE A 127 -13.41 -15.19 -18.15
N PRO A 128 -13.09 -16.33 -18.77
CA PRO A 128 -13.41 -17.65 -18.22
C PRO A 128 -12.75 -17.93 -16.86
N THR A 129 -11.45 -17.64 -16.71
CA THR A 129 -10.72 -17.88 -15.45
C THR A 129 -11.25 -16.99 -14.35
N LEU A 130 -11.51 -15.71 -14.64
CA LEU A 130 -12.11 -14.78 -13.70
C LEU A 130 -13.51 -15.23 -13.25
N THR A 131 -14.32 -15.72 -14.19
CA THR A 131 -15.67 -16.25 -13.88
C THR A 131 -15.58 -17.47 -12.98
N ASN A 132 -14.67 -18.39 -13.25
CA ASN A 132 -14.45 -19.58 -12.42
C ASN A 132 -14.02 -19.21 -11.00
N LEU A 133 -13.02 -18.33 -10.87
CA LEU A 133 -12.55 -17.83 -9.58
C LEU A 133 -13.68 -17.16 -8.78
N ASN A 134 -14.50 -16.31 -9.42
CA ASN A 134 -15.63 -15.67 -8.76
C ASN A 134 -16.72 -16.66 -8.35
N ASN A 135 -16.94 -17.74 -9.10
CA ASN A 135 -17.87 -18.80 -8.73
C ASN A 135 -17.37 -19.57 -7.50
N GLU A 136 -16.07 -19.90 -7.46
CA GLU A 136 -15.43 -20.57 -6.32
C GLU A 136 -15.52 -19.71 -5.05
N LEU A 137 -15.20 -18.42 -5.15
CA LEU A 137 -15.33 -17.48 -4.02
C LEU A 137 -16.78 -17.31 -3.56
N SER A 138 -17.75 -17.33 -4.49
CA SER A 138 -19.17 -17.23 -4.12
C SER A 138 -19.65 -18.49 -3.39
N ARG A 139 -19.17 -19.69 -3.78
CA ARG A 139 -19.44 -20.92 -3.02
C ARG A 139 -18.82 -20.90 -1.63
N LEU A 140 -17.60 -20.38 -1.51
CA LEU A 140 -16.93 -20.23 -0.21
C LEU A 140 -17.76 -19.30 0.71
N ARG A 141 -18.23 -18.18 0.15
CA ARG A 141 -19.11 -17.24 0.84
C ARG A 141 -20.40 -17.90 1.35
N ASP A 142 -21.04 -18.72 0.52
CA ASP A 142 -22.33 -19.35 0.84
C ASP A 142 -22.20 -20.52 1.83
N SER A 143 -21.01 -21.10 1.97
CA SER A 143 -20.74 -22.25 2.85
C SER A 143 -20.24 -21.87 4.25
N HIS A 144 -19.70 -20.65 4.42
CA HIS A 144 -19.08 -20.22 5.67
C HIS A 144 -19.96 -19.21 6.42
N SER A 145 -19.93 -19.28 7.76
CA SER A 145 -20.43 -18.18 8.59
C SER A 145 -19.47 -17.00 8.46
N LEU A 146 -19.80 -16.06 7.56
CA LEU A 146 -19.03 -14.85 7.38
C LEU A 146 -19.06 -14.01 8.65
N ILE A 147 -17.90 -13.47 9.01
CA ILE A 147 -17.82 -12.43 10.04
C ILE A 147 -17.89 -11.09 9.32
N GLN A 148 -18.91 -10.30 9.65
CA GLN A 148 -18.99 -8.90 9.22
C GLN A 148 -17.98 -8.07 10.01
N ASP A 149 -17.33 -7.13 9.33
CA ASP A 149 -16.51 -6.13 9.99
C ASP A 149 -17.38 -5.07 10.68
N GLU A 150 -16.76 -4.17 11.44
CA GLU A 150 -17.48 -3.15 12.22
C GLU A 150 -18.30 -2.18 11.36
N ASP A 151 -17.95 -2.02 10.09
CA ASP A 151 -18.70 -1.19 9.15
C ASP A 151 -19.96 -1.87 8.59
N VAL A 152 -20.19 -3.15 8.93
CA VAL A 152 -21.34 -4.00 8.58
C VAL A 152 -21.45 -4.32 7.08
N VAL A 153 -20.88 -3.49 6.21
CA VAL A 153 -20.88 -3.65 4.74
C VAL A 153 -19.70 -4.47 4.22
N THR A 154 -18.61 -4.58 5.00
CA THR A 154 -17.46 -5.38 4.63
C THR A 154 -17.58 -6.78 5.22
N SER A 155 -17.44 -7.77 4.35
CA SER A 155 -17.38 -9.19 4.72
C SER A 155 -16.04 -9.77 4.28
N THR A 156 -15.42 -10.56 5.15
CA THR A 156 -14.14 -11.21 4.85
C THR A 156 -14.36 -12.70 4.57
N LEU A 157 -13.95 -13.15 3.39
CA LEU A 157 -14.12 -14.53 2.90
C LEU A 157 -12.91 -15.41 3.26
N ILE A 158 -11.69 -14.85 3.15
CA ILE A 158 -10.45 -15.48 3.64
C ILE A 158 -9.81 -14.48 4.58
N ASP A 159 -9.92 -14.74 5.88
CA ASP A 159 -9.54 -13.82 6.94
C ASP A 159 -8.18 -14.19 7.56
N PRO A 160 -7.12 -13.39 7.33
CA PRO A 160 -5.79 -13.68 7.89
C PRO A 160 -5.71 -13.46 9.40
N PHE A 161 -6.68 -12.78 10.02
CA PHE A 161 -6.75 -12.52 11.46
C PHE A 161 -7.45 -13.64 12.23
N LEU A 162 -8.28 -14.45 11.56
CA LEU A 162 -8.82 -15.68 12.14
C LEU A 162 -7.73 -16.75 12.24
N HIS A 163 -7.72 -17.50 13.36
CA HIS A 163 -6.73 -18.56 13.61
C HIS A 163 -5.27 -18.05 13.44
N CYS A 164 -5.04 -16.79 13.80
CA CYS A 164 -3.73 -16.17 13.80
C CYS A 164 -2.78 -16.87 14.80
N LEU A 165 -1.50 -16.53 14.71
CA LEU A 165 -0.52 -16.95 15.70
C LEU A 165 -0.71 -16.14 16.97
N VAL A 166 -0.89 -16.82 18.10
CA VAL A 166 -0.93 -16.23 19.44
C VAL A 166 0.35 -16.63 20.18
N TYR A 167 1.22 -15.67 20.45
CA TYR A 167 2.49 -15.93 21.13
C TYR A 167 2.27 -16.51 22.53
N GLY A 168 3.05 -17.53 22.89
CA GLY A 168 2.93 -18.28 24.14
C GLY A 168 1.81 -19.32 24.15
N ARG A 169 1.00 -19.42 23.07
CA ARG A 169 -0.12 -20.37 22.96
C ARG A 169 -0.03 -21.25 21.71
N THR A 170 0.12 -20.64 20.53
CA THR A 170 0.13 -21.36 19.26
C THR A 170 1.32 -22.30 19.18
N GLN A 171 1.04 -23.57 18.90
CA GLN A 171 2.03 -24.64 18.77
C GLN A 171 2.72 -24.55 17.41
N VAL A 172 4.05 -24.59 17.40
CA VAL A 172 4.88 -24.47 16.20
C VAL A 172 5.91 -25.58 16.19
N TYR A 173 6.17 -26.16 15.02
CA TYR A 173 7.22 -27.17 14.85
C TYR A 173 8.60 -26.55 15.11
N ASP A 174 9.38 -27.20 15.97
CA ASP A 174 10.72 -26.80 16.31
C ASP A 174 11.67 -27.01 15.12
N ALA A 175 12.42 -25.98 14.75
CA ALA A 175 13.34 -26.03 13.61
C ALA A 175 14.50 -27.03 13.80
N HIS A 176 14.83 -27.36 15.05
CA HIS A 176 15.89 -28.29 15.42
C HIS A 176 15.34 -29.67 15.81
N GLN A 177 14.04 -29.77 16.10
CA GLN A 177 13.33 -31.01 16.44
C GLN A 177 12.00 -31.07 15.68
N PRO A 178 12.00 -31.51 14.41
CA PRO A 178 10.84 -31.38 13.51
C PRO A 178 9.55 -32.05 14.00
N GLU A 179 9.64 -33.01 14.93
CA GLU A 179 8.49 -33.70 15.51
C GLU A 179 7.96 -33.05 16.80
N ALA A 180 8.69 -32.09 17.37
CA ALA A 180 8.32 -31.42 18.61
C ALA A 180 7.51 -30.15 18.32
N LEU A 181 6.30 -30.08 18.88
CA LEU A 181 5.49 -28.87 18.94
C LEU A 181 5.75 -28.12 20.24
N ARG A 182 5.96 -26.80 20.14
CA ARG A 182 6.13 -25.93 21.30
C ARG A 182 5.39 -24.60 21.10
N PRO A 183 4.88 -23.97 22.17
CA PRO A 183 4.33 -22.63 22.07
C PRO A 183 5.38 -21.63 21.59
N GLN A 184 5.08 -20.88 20.53
CA GLN A 184 6.02 -19.89 19.99
C GLN A 184 6.18 -18.70 20.95
N PRO A 185 7.39 -18.39 21.45
CA PRO A 185 7.59 -17.23 22.30
C PRO A 185 7.41 -15.91 21.52
N PRO A 186 7.05 -14.81 22.21
CA PRO A 186 6.96 -13.49 21.60
C PRO A 186 8.32 -13.03 21.05
N PRO A 187 8.33 -12.15 20.04
CA PRO A 187 9.58 -11.70 19.43
C PRO A 187 10.42 -10.91 20.43
N SER A 188 11.74 -11.09 20.38
CA SER A 188 12.69 -10.46 21.31
C SER A 188 12.97 -8.97 21.01
N TYR A 189 12.21 -8.32 20.14
CA TYR A 189 12.37 -6.90 19.83
C TYR A 189 12.06 -6.02 21.04
N PRO A 190 12.68 -4.82 21.17
CA PRO A 190 12.26 -3.83 22.15
C PRO A 190 10.77 -3.51 22.00
N ASN A 191 10.10 -3.21 23.13
CA ASN A 191 8.69 -2.88 23.12
C ASN A 191 8.48 -1.55 22.38
N ASN A 192 7.93 -1.62 21.17
CA ASN A 192 7.65 -0.50 20.29
C ASN A 192 6.24 -0.65 19.74
N TYR A 193 5.60 0.47 19.37
CA TYR A 193 4.22 0.45 18.85
C TYR A 193 4.05 -0.38 17.57
N PHE A 194 5.12 -0.57 16.79
CA PHE A 194 5.12 -1.28 15.51
C PHE A 194 5.46 -2.78 15.62
N VAL A 195 5.62 -3.33 16.84
CA VAL A 195 5.85 -4.76 17.07
C VAL A 195 4.71 -5.33 17.89
N SER A 196 4.01 -6.34 17.39
CA SER A 196 3.07 -7.09 18.23
C SER A 196 3.81 -8.09 19.10
N ARG A 197 3.47 -8.08 20.39
CA ARG A 197 3.95 -9.06 21.39
C ARG A 197 2.94 -10.19 21.60
N LYS A 198 1.71 -10.06 21.09
CA LYS A 198 0.62 -11.01 21.31
C LYS A 198 0.27 -11.80 20.04
N PHE A 199 0.28 -11.15 18.87
CA PHE A 199 -0.24 -11.73 17.64
C PHE A 199 0.74 -11.67 16.46
N ALA A 200 0.57 -12.59 15.51
CA ALA A 200 1.09 -12.46 14.15
C ALA A 200 0.14 -13.13 13.16
N ILE A 201 -0.02 -12.54 11.97
CA ILE A 201 -0.62 -13.24 10.82
C ILE A 201 0.30 -14.38 10.37
N LEU A 202 -0.30 -15.45 9.84
CA LEU A 202 0.42 -16.61 9.33
C LEU A 202 0.47 -16.53 7.80
N PRO A 203 1.61 -16.14 7.19
CA PRO A 203 1.76 -16.25 5.76
C PRO A 203 1.82 -17.71 5.32
N THR A 204 1.48 -17.94 4.06
CA THR A 204 1.60 -19.22 3.38
C THR A 204 2.89 -19.26 2.58
N ASP A 205 3.59 -20.39 2.60
CA ASP A 205 4.82 -20.55 1.82
C ASP A 205 4.48 -21.04 0.40
N PHE A 206 5.07 -20.38 -0.60
CA PHE A 206 4.89 -20.68 -2.02
C PHE A 206 6.24 -20.92 -2.67
N SER A 207 6.35 -21.95 -3.52
CA SER A 207 7.49 -22.11 -4.41
C SER A 207 7.22 -21.45 -5.76
N VAL A 208 8.18 -20.66 -6.23
CA VAL A 208 8.18 -20.11 -7.60
C VAL A 208 9.16 -20.93 -8.42
N SER A 209 8.68 -21.58 -9.47
CA SER A 209 9.52 -22.37 -10.36
C SER A 209 10.45 -21.46 -11.18
N ILE A 210 11.46 -22.06 -11.81
CA ILE A 210 12.34 -21.33 -12.74
C ILE A 210 11.57 -20.79 -13.96
N THR A 211 10.40 -21.36 -14.26
CA THR A 211 9.53 -20.94 -15.37
C THR A 211 8.44 -19.97 -14.92
N GLY A 212 8.44 -19.51 -13.66
CA GLY A 212 7.44 -18.58 -13.11
C GLY A 212 6.17 -19.23 -12.55
N GLY A 213 6.04 -20.56 -12.63
CA GLY A 213 4.88 -21.26 -12.08
C GLY A 213 4.90 -21.26 -10.55
N VAL A 214 3.77 -20.97 -9.92
CA VAL A 214 3.65 -20.91 -8.46
C VAL A 214 2.95 -22.16 -7.92
N ARG A 215 3.47 -22.69 -6.79
CA ARG A 215 2.83 -23.80 -6.05
C ARG A 215 2.85 -23.57 -4.55
N PHE A 216 1.76 -23.90 -3.87
CA PHE A 216 1.72 -23.92 -2.41
C PHE A 216 2.67 -24.96 -1.82
N LEU A 217 3.30 -24.61 -0.70
CA LEU A 217 4.04 -25.53 0.15
C LEU A 217 3.31 -25.82 1.47
N SER A 218 2.29 -25.04 1.79
CA SER A 218 1.45 -25.19 2.98
C SER A 218 0.03 -24.65 2.74
N TYR A 219 -0.86 -24.85 3.72
CA TYR A 219 -2.24 -24.38 3.64
C TYR A 219 -2.33 -22.84 3.73
N ILE A 220 -3.39 -22.25 3.16
CA ILE A 220 -3.76 -20.85 3.37
C ILE A 220 -4.49 -20.72 4.69
N ASN A 221 -4.03 -19.81 5.56
CA ASN A 221 -4.72 -19.55 6.81
C ASN A 221 -6.19 -19.21 6.55
N ASN A 222 -7.09 -19.82 7.34
CA ASN A 222 -8.54 -19.70 7.22
C ASN A 222 -9.20 -20.29 5.94
N LEU A 223 -8.44 -20.91 5.02
CA LEU A 223 -9.02 -21.62 3.87
C LEU A 223 -8.76 -23.13 3.92
N ASP A 224 -9.84 -23.92 3.98
CA ASP A 224 -9.76 -25.37 4.14
C ASP A 224 -9.01 -26.02 2.95
N PRO A 225 -7.99 -26.87 3.19
CA PRO A 225 -7.23 -27.54 2.12
C PRO A 225 -8.08 -28.39 1.16
N SER A 226 -9.30 -28.78 1.53
CA SER A 226 -10.25 -29.47 0.65
C SER A 226 -10.79 -28.60 -0.49
N GLU A 227 -10.68 -27.27 -0.39
CA GLU A 227 -11.05 -26.28 -1.42
C GLU A 227 -10.02 -26.25 -2.58
N THR A 228 -9.64 -27.44 -3.08
CA THR A 228 -8.60 -27.65 -4.08
C THR A 228 -8.76 -26.82 -5.38
N PRO A 229 -9.99 -26.55 -5.89
CA PRO A 229 -10.14 -25.67 -7.06
C PRO A 229 -9.72 -24.23 -6.76
N LEU A 230 -10.16 -23.70 -5.62
CA LEU A 230 -9.85 -22.33 -5.21
C LEU A 230 -8.36 -22.14 -4.91
N TYR A 231 -7.72 -23.12 -4.26
CA TYR A 231 -6.26 -23.14 -4.14
C TYR A 231 -5.61 -22.99 -5.53
N ARG A 232 -5.95 -23.85 -6.49
CA ARG A 232 -5.37 -23.76 -7.84
C ARG A 232 -5.60 -22.40 -8.52
N SER A 233 -6.78 -21.83 -8.38
CA SER A 233 -7.09 -20.49 -8.90
C SER A 233 -6.23 -19.40 -8.25
N ILE A 234 -5.96 -19.50 -6.94
CA ILE A 234 -5.06 -18.60 -6.21
C ILE A 234 -3.60 -18.80 -6.64
N GLU A 235 -3.13 -20.03 -6.89
CA GLU A 235 -1.77 -20.27 -7.42
C GLU A 235 -1.56 -19.57 -8.76
N ASN A 236 -2.52 -19.73 -9.67
CA ASN A 236 -2.45 -19.13 -11.01
C ASN A 236 -2.44 -17.60 -10.90
N LEU A 237 -3.39 -17.03 -10.16
CA LEU A 237 -3.46 -15.58 -9.95
C LEU A 237 -2.19 -15.04 -9.29
N LEU A 238 -1.65 -15.72 -8.27
CA LEU A 238 -0.39 -15.29 -7.66
C LEU A 238 0.77 -15.37 -8.65
N GLY A 239 0.83 -16.42 -9.49
CA GLY A 239 1.80 -16.55 -10.57
C GLY A 239 1.79 -15.36 -11.52
N ASP A 240 0.60 -14.92 -11.93
CA ASP A 240 0.44 -13.74 -12.81
C ASP A 240 0.78 -12.41 -12.08
N LEU A 241 0.68 -12.39 -10.74
CA LEU A 241 1.06 -11.25 -9.90
C LEU A 241 2.56 -11.22 -9.53
N VAL A 242 3.31 -12.33 -9.64
CA VAL A 242 4.75 -12.36 -9.30
C VAL A 242 5.54 -11.28 -10.05
N PRO A 243 5.34 -11.08 -11.37
CA PRO A 243 6.05 -10.03 -12.11
C PRO A 243 5.74 -8.61 -11.59
N LEU A 244 4.51 -8.35 -11.16
CA LEU A 244 4.15 -7.06 -10.53
C LEU A 244 4.90 -6.87 -9.20
N PHE A 245 5.05 -7.93 -8.39
CA PHE A 245 5.90 -7.86 -7.21
C PHE A 245 7.37 -7.63 -7.56
N GLU A 246 7.90 -8.28 -8.59
CA GLU A 246 9.28 -8.07 -9.08
C GLU A 246 9.51 -6.62 -9.48
N HIS A 247 8.58 -5.99 -10.19
CA HIS A 247 8.63 -4.58 -10.55
C HIS A 247 8.61 -3.66 -9.32
N VAL A 248 7.69 -3.88 -8.38
CA VAL A 248 7.60 -3.10 -7.13
C VAL A 248 8.89 -3.21 -6.32
N LEU A 249 9.40 -4.43 -6.11
CA LEU A 249 10.63 -4.66 -5.35
C LEU A 249 11.86 -4.11 -6.08
N THR A 250 11.88 -4.20 -7.41
CA THR A 250 12.91 -3.57 -8.24
C THR A 250 12.94 -2.05 -8.00
N ASP A 251 11.80 -1.36 -8.06
CA ASP A 251 11.75 0.09 -7.84
C ASP A 251 11.97 0.49 -6.37
N LEU A 252 11.68 -0.42 -5.43
CA LEU A 252 11.91 -0.22 -3.99
C LEU A 252 13.36 -0.47 -3.58
N HIS A 253 14.14 -1.18 -4.41
CA HIS A 253 15.49 -1.57 -4.07
C HIS A 253 16.38 -0.35 -3.80
N ARG A 254 17.24 -0.44 -2.77
CA ARG A 254 18.10 0.67 -2.30
C ARG A 254 19.03 1.29 -3.37
N ASN A 255 19.34 0.55 -4.44
CA ASN A 255 20.15 1.03 -5.56
C ASN A 255 19.33 1.75 -6.64
N ASN A 256 17.99 1.73 -6.55
CA ASN A 256 17.06 2.40 -7.45
C ASN A 256 16.30 3.49 -6.65
N PRO A 257 16.94 4.64 -6.37
CA PRO A 257 16.28 5.72 -5.66
C PRO A 257 15.10 6.27 -6.48
N LEU A 258 14.09 6.81 -5.79
CA LEU A 258 12.99 7.51 -6.44
C LEU A 258 13.56 8.73 -7.19
N PRO A 259 13.39 8.84 -8.52
CA PRO A 259 13.83 10.03 -9.25
C PRO A 259 12.96 11.24 -8.89
N GLN A 260 13.58 12.42 -8.84
CA GLN A 260 12.87 13.70 -8.73
C GLN A 260 12.93 14.43 -10.08
N ARG A 261 11.78 14.81 -10.63
CA ARG A 261 11.65 15.60 -11.86
C ARG A 261 12.22 17.00 -11.67
N ILE A 262 11.98 17.60 -10.49
CA ILE A 262 12.48 18.93 -10.13
C ILE A 262 13.50 18.78 -9.02
N GLN A 263 14.76 19.05 -9.35
CA GLN A 263 15.85 18.98 -8.37
C GLN A 263 16.07 20.32 -7.70
N GLY A 264 16.17 20.31 -6.37
CA GLY A 264 16.64 21.46 -5.59
C GLY A 264 15.58 22.05 -4.66
N HIS A 265 15.78 23.32 -4.33
CA HIS A 265 15.03 24.12 -3.37
C HIS A 265 14.91 25.54 -3.94
N CYS A 266 14.03 26.35 -3.36
CA CYS A 266 13.96 27.76 -3.69
C CYS A 266 15.30 28.47 -3.41
N ARG A 267 15.63 29.47 -4.23
CA ARG A 267 16.81 30.31 -4.03
C ARG A 267 16.39 31.73 -3.71
N TYR A 268 17.08 32.33 -2.75
CA TYR A 268 16.88 33.72 -2.38
C TYR A 268 17.65 34.62 -3.34
N THR A 269 16.99 35.66 -3.82
CA THR A 269 17.64 36.71 -4.61
C THR A 269 18.11 37.82 -3.66
N GLU A 270 19.35 38.29 -3.81
CA GLU A 270 19.92 39.33 -2.92
C GLU A 270 19.40 40.74 -3.22
N TRP A 271 18.65 40.92 -4.32
CA TRP A 271 18.32 42.23 -4.87
C TRP A 271 16.84 42.53 -4.62
N ASP A 272 16.57 43.38 -3.64
CA ASP A 272 15.27 44.04 -3.37
C ASP A 272 14.20 43.22 -2.62
N GLU A 273 14.55 42.58 -1.49
CA GLU A 273 13.51 42.09 -0.57
C GLU A 273 12.71 43.27 0.02
N PRO A 274 11.38 43.35 -0.18
CA PRO A 274 10.57 44.44 0.35
C PRO A 274 10.56 44.41 1.89
N GLU A 275 10.49 45.58 2.53
CA GLU A 275 10.39 45.65 4.00
C GLU A 275 9.11 44.95 4.50
N PRO A 276 9.17 44.24 5.65
CA PRO A 276 7.99 43.61 6.23
C PRO A 276 6.97 44.68 6.66
N PRO A 277 5.66 44.39 6.60
CA PRO A 277 4.62 45.30 7.08
C PRO A 277 4.83 45.74 8.54
N GLU A 278 4.48 46.98 8.87
CA GLU A 278 4.56 47.50 10.24
C GLU A 278 3.49 46.88 11.15
N HIS A 279 3.89 46.49 12.36
CA HIS A 279 2.98 45.93 13.37
C HIS A 279 1.95 46.97 13.84
N SER A 280 0.67 46.58 13.93
CA SER A 280 -0.40 47.41 14.50
C SER A 280 -1.02 46.74 15.73
N ASP A 281 -1.23 47.53 16.78
CA ASP A 281 -1.59 47.04 18.12
C ASP A 281 -3.12 47.10 18.38
N ASP A 282 -3.89 47.64 17.44
CA ASP A 282 -5.34 47.79 17.49
C ASP A 282 -6.07 46.66 16.73
N GLU A 283 -7.31 46.34 17.12
CA GLU A 283 -8.04 45.16 16.62
C GLU A 283 -8.31 45.22 15.09
N ASP A 284 -8.65 46.40 14.57
CA ASP A 284 -8.84 46.63 13.14
C ASP A 284 -7.51 46.62 12.36
N GLY A 285 -6.44 47.16 12.95
CA GLY A 285 -5.11 47.15 12.35
C GLY A 285 -4.43 45.79 12.41
N TRP A 286 -4.74 44.93 13.38
CA TRP A 286 -4.22 43.57 13.47
C TRP A 286 -4.72 42.70 12.31
N SER A 287 -6.00 42.82 11.94
CA SER A 287 -6.58 42.12 10.78
C SER A 287 -5.96 42.58 9.46
N ALA A 288 -5.70 43.88 9.32
CA ALA A 288 -5.01 44.44 8.14
C ALA A 288 -3.55 44.00 8.09
N TYR A 289 -2.84 44.08 9.22
CA TYR A 289 -1.46 43.61 9.38
C TYR A 289 -1.32 42.14 9.02
N GLU A 290 -2.19 41.26 9.54
CA GLU A 290 -2.12 39.82 9.25
C GLU A 290 -2.31 39.54 7.75
N ARG A 291 -3.24 40.23 7.10
CA ARG A 291 -3.44 40.14 5.65
C ARG A 291 -2.21 40.62 4.88
N ASP A 292 -1.65 41.76 5.28
CA ASP A 292 -0.55 42.40 4.58
C ASP A 292 0.75 41.58 4.77
N VAL A 293 0.97 40.97 5.94
CA VAL A 293 2.07 40.03 6.19
C VAL A 293 1.91 38.77 5.35
N ARG A 294 0.71 38.16 5.31
CA ARG A 294 0.46 37.00 4.44
C ARG A 294 0.73 37.33 2.97
N HIS A 295 0.29 38.51 2.52
CA HIS A 295 0.56 38.98 1.17
C HIS A 295 2.06 39.15 0.93
N TRP A 296 2.78 39.81 1.85
CA TRP A 296 4.21 40.01 1.79
C TRP A 296 4.97 38.68 1.70
N VAL A 297 4.73 37.75 2.64
CA VAL A 297 5.36 36.41 2.69
C VAL A 297 5.21 35.66 1.37
N MET A 298 4.04 35.71 0.73
CA MET A 298 3.79 35.00 -0.53
C MET A 298 4.43 35.67 -1.75
N HIS A 299 4.71 36.98 -1.70
CA HIS A 299 5.24 37.74 -2.84
C HIS A 299 6.72 38.08 -2.73
N ARG A 300 7.42 37.60 -1.69
CA ARG A 300 8.88 37.74 -1.57
C ARG A 300 9.60 37.20 -2.82
N PRO A 301 10.67 37.87 -3.28
CA PRO A 301 11.39 37.51 -4.50
C PRO A 301 12.28 36.28 -4.26
N ILE A 302 11.69 35.10 -4.45
CA ILE A 302 12.41 33.82 -4.46
C ILE A 302 12.31 33.18 -5.84
N GLU A 303 13.40 32.55 -6.27
CA GLU A 303 13.44 31.71 -7.46
C GLU A 303 12.99 30.30 -7.07
N LEU A 304 11.87 29.84 -7.64
CA LEU A 304 11.40 28.47 -7.42
C LEU A 304 12.19 27.49 -8.30
N PRO A 305 12.50 26.28 -7.80
CA PRO A 305 13.13 25.26 -8.61
C PRO A 305 12.16 24.82 -9.72
N ASP A 306 12.70 24.48 -10.89
CA ASP A 306 11.93 24.01 -12.04
C ASP A 306 12.68 22.85 -12.71
N VAL A 307 12.04 22.21 -13.69
CA VAL A 307 12.64 21.16 -14.51
C VAL A 307 13.94 21.63 -15.16
N SER A 308 14.83 20.67 -15.45
CA SER A 308 16.09 20.94 -16.14
C SER A 308 15.88 21.78 -17.41
N PRO A 309 16.71 22.81 -17.67
CA PRO A 309 16.66 23.57 -18.93
C PRO A 309 16.85 22.70 -20.18
N ASN A 310 17.50 21.55 -20.03
CA ASN A 310 17.73 20.59 -21.11
C ASN A 310 16.53 19.65 -21.34
N GLY A 311 15.44 19.78 -20.57
CA GLY A 311 14.29 18.87 -20.63
C GLY A 311 14.56 17.51 -20.01
N TYR A 312 13.69 16.54 -20.30
CA TYR A 312 13.83 15.15 -19.86
C TYR A 312 15.08 14.52 -20.52
N GLN A 313 15.92 13.88 -19.71
CA GLN A 313 17.22 13.34 -20.15
C GLN A 313 17.21 11.81 -20.35
N GLY A 314 16.04 11.16 -20.28
CA GLY A 314 15.95 9.70 -20.31
C GLY A 314 16.27 9.04 -18.96
N GLY A 315 16.25 7.70 -18.96
CA GLY A 315 16.68 6.89 -17.82
C GLY A 315 15.56 6.49 -16.86
N LEU A 316 14.31 6.89 -17.10
CA LEU A 316 13.15 6.45 -16.33
C LEU A 316 12.98 4.93 -16.40
N GLU A 317 13.27 4.31 -17.54
CA GLU A 317 13.19 2.88 -17.79
C GLU A 317 14.41 2.12 -17.23
N SER A 318 15.49 2.83 -16.90
CA SER A 318 16.73 2.21 -16.43
C SER A 318 16.64 1.78 -14.97
N ARG A 319 17.07 0.55 -14.68
CA ARG A 319 17.19 0.01 -13.32
C ARG A 319 18.61 -0.48 -13.06
N LYS A 320 19.22 -0.03 -11.97
CA LYS A 320 20.57 -0.48 -11.57
C LYS A 320 20.56 -1.89 -10.99
N PHE A 321 19.42 -2.31 -10.46
CA PHE A 321 19.22 -3.63 -9.89
C PHE A 321 17.83 -4.12 -10.27
N ASN A 322 17.70 -5.39 -10.66
CA ASN A 322 16.43 -6.03 -10.94
C ASN A 322 16.23 -7.18 -9.96
N VAL A 323 15.04 -7.28 -9.39
CA VAL A 323 14.64 -8.36 -8.50
C VAL A 323 14.00 -9.47 -9.35
N ASP A 324 14.52 -10.68 -9.21
CA ASP A 324 13.93 -11.90 -9.78
C ASP A 324 13.49 -12.80 -8.61
N LEU A 325 12.22 -13.21 -8.61
CA LEU A 325 11.60 -14.08 -7.61
C LEU A 325 11.54 -15.53 -8.06
N ARG A 326 11.89 -15.85 -9.31
CA ARG A 326 11.92 -17.23 -9.81
C ARG A 326 12.96 -18.08 -9.08
N GLY A 327 12.61 -19.34 -8.85
CA GLY A 327 13.44 -20.28 -8.10
C GLY A 327 13.52 -20.00 -6.59
N LYS A 328 12.70 -19.08 -6.06
CA LYS A 328 12.65 -18.77 -4.63
C LYS A 328 11.38 -19.32 -3.98
N THR A 329 11.43 -19.42 -2.66
CA THR A 329 10.26 -19.59 -1.82
C THR A 329 9.81 -18.24 -1.32
N LEU A 330 8.54 -17.89 -1.54
CA LEU A 330 7.91 -16.66 -1.07
C LEU A 330 7.00 -16.98 0.11
N GLN A 331 6.84 -16.04 1.03
CA GLN A 331 5.80 -16.12 2.05
C GLN A 331 4.78 -15.02 1.76
N VAL A 332 3.53 -15.40 1.53
CA VAL A 332 2.47 -14.49 1.11
C VAL A 332 1.25 -14.71 1.98
N VAL A 333 0.69 -13.64 2.52
CA VAL A 333 -0.61 -13.65 3.19
C VAL A 333 -1.68 -13.41 2.15
N VAL A 334 -2.72 -14.25 2.16
CA VAL A 334 -3.89 -14.11 1.28
C VAL A 334 -5.05 -13.57 2.10
N HIS A 335 -5.69 -12.52 1.61
CA HIS A 335 -6.85 -11.89 2.23
C HIS A 335 -7.89 -11.65 1.14
N VAL A 336 -9.12 -12.14 1.35
CA VAL A 336 -10.22 -11.90 0.41
C VAL A 336 -11.36 -11.24 1.14
N SER A 337 -11.77 -10.07 0.66
CA SER A 337 -12.88 -9.29 1.22
C SER A 337 -13.86 -8.85 0.14
N GLU A 338 -15.09 -8.59 0.57
CA GLU A 338 -16.17 -8.11 -0.27
C GLU A 338 -16.94 -7.01 0.47
N ILE A 339 -17.01 -5.84 -0.16
CA ILE A 339 -17.84 -4.72 0.29
C ILE A 339 -19.15 -4.77 -0.50
N ARG A 340 -20.28 -4.83 0.21
CA ARG A 340 -21.62 -4.85 -0.39
C ARG A 340 -22.42 -3.63 0.07
N LEU A 341 -22.94 -2.88 -0.89
CA LEU A 341 -23.84 -1.76 -0.67
C LEU A 341 -25.24 -2.14 -1.13
N GLU A 342 -26.21 -1.87 -0.27
CA GLU A 342 -27.63 -2.10 -0.54
C GLU A 342 -28.35 -0.75 -0.66
N PRO A 343 -29.52 -0.68 -1.30
CA PRO A 343 -30.31 0.56 -1.34
C PRO A 343 -30.58 1.17 0.04
N ASN A 344 -30.68 0.34 1.08
CA ASN A 344 -30.88 0.77 2.46
C ASN A 344 -29.59 1.23 3.16
N ASN A 345 -28.42 0.84 2.65
CA ASN A 345 -27.11 1.25 3.14
C ASN A 345 -26.17 1.55 1.96
N PRO A 346 -26.37 2.69 1.25
CA PRO A 346 -25.83 2.89 -0.09
C PRO A 346 -24.41 3.50 -0.12
N VAL A 347 -23.73 3.61 1.03
CA VAL A 347 -22.46 4.33 1.16
C VAL A 347 -21.45 3.52 1.97
N TYR A 348 -20.24 3.39 1.42
CA TYR A 348 -19.06 2.96 2.15
C TYR A 348 -18.30 4.19 2.68
N PRO A 349 -18.02 4.30 3.99
CA PRO A 349 -17.41 5.50 4.58
C PRO A 349 -15.92 5.66 4.25
N GLY A 350 -15.27 4.66 3.63
CA GLY A 350 -13.83 4.65 3.39
C GLY A 350 -13.05 3.94 4.49
N SER A 351 -11.85 3.47 4.16
CA SER A 351 -10.93 2.91 5.14
C SER A 351 -10.05 3.99 5.78
N LEU A 352 -9.48 3.68 6.94
CA LEU A 352 -8.40 4.50 7.50
C LEU A 352 -7.18 4.47 6.57
N TRP A 353 -6.32 5.48 6.68
CA TRP A 353 -4.97 5.41 6.12
C TRP A 353 -4.16 4.38 6.90
N HIS A 354 -3.63 3.38 6.21
CA HIS A 354 -2.90 2.31 6.85
C HIS A 354 -1.85 1.65 5.95
N VAL A 355 -1.02 0.82 6.58
CA VAL A 355 -0.05 -0.08 5.97
C VAL A 355 -0.35 -1.50 6.45
N GLU A 356 0.14 -2.50 5.74
CA GLU A 356 -0.14 -3.90 6.03
C GLU A 356 0.88 -4.52 6.97
N GLY A 357 0.36 -5.33 7.88
CA GLY A 357 1.16 -6.02 8.89
C GLY A 357 1.90 -5.10 9.88
N MET A 358 2.79 -5.72 10.65
CA MET A 358 3.65 -5.10 11.66
C MET A 358 5.10 -5.59 11.49
N LYS A 359 6.05 -5.06 12.28
CA LYS A 359 7.47 -5.40 12.17
C LYS A 359 7.77 -6.89 12.32
N ASN A 360 7.01 -7.63 13.12
CA ASN A 360 7.18 -9.08 13.28
C ASN A 360 6.68 -9.89 12.07
N GLU A 361 5.95 -9.27 11.14
CA GLU A 361 5.36 -9.92 9.95
C GLU A 361 6.07 -9.51 8.66
N ARG A 362 6.76 -8.35 8.66
CA ARG A 362 7.73 -7.95 7.63
C ARG A 362 7.16 -7.88 6.21
N ILE A 363 5.92 -7.40 6.06
CA ILE A 363 5.30 -7.17 4.74
C ILE A 363 6.03 -6.05 4.00
N ALA A 364 6.60 -6.37 2.83
CA ALA A 364 7.36 -5.44 2.01
C ALA A 364 6.54 -4.82 0.87
N ALA A 365 5.61 -5.58 0.30
CA ALA A 365 4.78 -5.15 -0.83
C ALA A 365 3.38 -5.77 -0.75
N CYS A 366 2.43 -5.09 -1.37
CA CYS A 366 1.03 -5.50 -1.46
C CYS A 366 0.63 -5.59 -2.93
N ALA A 367 -0.21 -6.55 -3.27
CA ALA A 367 -0.88 -6.63 -4.56
C ALA A 367 -2.37 -6.89 -4.38
N PHE A 368 -3.18 -6.11 -5.07
CA PHE A 368 -4.64 -6.18 -5.06
C PHE A 368 -5.13 -6.61 -6.42
N TYR A 369 -6.13 -7.48 -6.44
CA TYR A 369 -6.87 -7.86 -7.62
C TYR A 369 -8.37 -7.69 -7.37
N TYR A 370 -8.98 -6.78 -8.12
CA TYR A 370 -10.42 -6.50 -8.06
C TYR A 370 -11.17 -7.48 -8.95
N SER A 371 -11.58 -8.62 -8.39
CA SER A 371 -12.17 -9.71 -9.18
C SER A 371 -13.61 -9.41 -9.63
N SER A 372 -14.32 -8.52 -8.93
CA SER A 372 -15.68 -8.11 -9.29
C SER A 372 -16.00 -6.75 -8.70
N VAL A 373 -16.37 -5.79 -9.55
CA VAL A 373 -16.79 -4.44 -9.18
C VAL A 373 -18.05 -4.11 -9.98
N GLU A 374 -19.16 -3.84 -9.30
CA GLU A 374 -20.45 -3.59 -9.94
C GLU A 374 -21.23 -2.49 -9.22
N ASN A 375 -21.85 -1.60 -10.01
CA ASN A 375 -22.75 -0.55 -9.55
C ASN A 375 -22.17 0.41 -8.48
N LEU A 376 -20.89 0.74 -8.58
CA LEU A 376 -20.21 1.69 -7.68
C LEU A 376 -19.78 2.96 -8.43
N ALA A 377 -19.75 4.08 -7.70
CA ALA A 377 -19.21 5.35 -8.14
C ALA A 377 -18.21 5.89 -7.11
N ASP A 378 -17.15 6.54 -7.59
CA ASP A 378 -16.11 7.19 -6.78
C ASP A 378 -15.27 6.23 -5.91
N ASN A 379 -15.17 4.96 -6.32
CA ASN A 379 -14.41 3.89 -5.67
C ASN A 379 -12.92 3.92 -6.06
N PHE A 380 -12.11 4.67 -5.31
CA PHE A 380 -10.67 4.78 -5.53
C PHE A 380 -9.87 4.07 -4.44
N VAL A 381 -8.70 3.54 -4.81
CA VAL A 381 -7.60 3.33 -3.87
C VAL A 381 -6.67 4.54 -3.94
N GLU A 382 -6.44 5.19 -2.80
CA GLU A 382 -5.60 6.39 -2.69
C GLU A 382 -4.29 6.06 -1.98
N PHE A 383 -3.21 6.73 -2.37
CA PHE A 383 -1.87 6.53 -1.84
C PHE A 383 -1.26 7.84 -1.34
N ARG A 384 -0.52 7.74 -0.24
CA ARG A 384 0.37 8.79 0.26
C ARG A 384 1.68 8.20 0.76
N MET A 385 2.74 8.99 0.71
CA MET A 385 4.07 8.60 1.15
C MET A 385 4.54 9.51 2.29
N ALA A 386 5.27 8.94 3.26
CA ALA A 386 6.02 9.73 4.22
C ALA A 386 7.21 10.40 3.50
N VAL A 387 7.49 11.65 3.88
CA VAL A 387 8.62 12.41 3.35
C VAL A 387 9.47 12.95 4.48
N THR A 388 10.74 13.19 4.21
CA THR A 388 11.56 14.01 5.10
C THR A 388 11.05 15.45 5.08
N SER A 389 11.29 16.19 6.16
CA SER A 389 11.04 17.63 6.21
C SER A 389 11.76 18.34 5.05
N PRO A 390 11.13 19.37 4.45
CA PRO A 390 11.81 20.30 3.56
C PRO A 390 13.13 20.79 4.15
N LYS A 391 14.10 21.10 3.28
CA LYS A 391 15.43 21.58 3.68
C LYS A 391 15.87 22.73 2.79
N ARG A 392 16.89 23.47 3.25
CA ARG A 392 17.55 24.56 2.50
C ARG A 392 16.61 25.73 2.18
N PHE A 393 16.01 26.28 3.23
CA PHE A 393 15.25 27.53 3.24
C PHE A 393 15.63 28.31 4.52
N HIS A 394 15.35 29.60 4.60
CA HIS A 394 15.59 30.39 5.81
C HIS A 394 14.62 29.99 6.91
N ALA A 395 15.10 29.78 8.14
CA ALA A 395 14.26 29.40 9.28
C ALA A 395 13.05 30.34 9.43
N GLY A 396 11.85 29.78 9.57
CA GLY A 396 10.60 30.53 9.67
C GLY A 396 9.99 31.00 8.35
N ASP A 397 10.65 30.77 7.21
CA ASP A 397 10.18 31.26 5.92
C ASP A 397 9.05 30.42 5.33
N THR A 398 7.84 30.69 5.82
CA THR A 398 6.62 30.02 5.38
C THR A 398 6.34 30.26 3.89
N GLY A 399 6.75 31.39 3.33
CA GLY A 399 6.53 31.71 1.92
C GLY A 399 7.34 30.81 1.01
N ALA A 400 8.60 30.59 1.35
CA ALA A 400 9.49 29.66 0.65
C ALA A 400 8.97 28.22 0.69
N THR A 401 8.58 27.72 1.87
CA THR A 401 8.15 26.33 2.03
C THR A 401 6.79 26.07 1.37
N MET A 402 5.84 27.00 1.51
CA MET A 402 4.52 26.90 0.90
C MET A 402 4.58 26.97 -0.63
N ARG A 403 5.39 27.86 -1.20
CA ARG A 403 5.48 27.99 -2.66
C ARG A 403 6.28 26.86 -3.31
N THR A 404 7.19 26.24 -2.58
CA THR A 404 8.03 25.16 -3.11
C THR A 404 7.41 23.78 -2.89
N TRP A 405 6.93 23.46 -1.68
CA TRP A 405 6.43 22.13 -1.30
C TRP A 405 4.97 22.12 -0.82
N ALA A 406 4.32 23.29 -0.72
CA ALA A 406 2.98 23.46 -0.14
C ALA A 406 2.85 22.90 1.28
N MET A 407 3.89 23.11 2.09
CA MET A 407 3.95 22.73 3.50
C MET A 407 4.16 23.97 4.36
N LYS A 408 3.37 24.11 5.43
CA LYS A 408 3.55 25.12 6.49
C LYS A 408 4.05 24.47 7.79
N ASP A 409 4.49 25.31 8.71
CA ASP A 409 4.85 24.86 10.06
C ASP A 409 3.72 24.05 10.72
N GLY A 410 4.08 22.93 11.32
CA GLY A 410 3.17 21.97 11.92
C GLY A 410 2.44 21.04 10.94
N ASP A 411 2.56 21.23 9.62
CA ASP A 411 1.97 20.29 8.65
C ASP A 411 2.62 18.91 8.79
N PRO A 412 1.85 17.82 8.62
CA PRO A 412 2.43 16.48 8.64
C PRO A 412 3.36 16.24 7.45
N CYS A 413 4.50 15.60 7.69
CA CYS A 413 5.50 15.24 6.68
C CYS A 413 5.06 14.01 5.84
N HIS A 414 3.98 14.16 5.07
CA HIS A 414 3.59 13.24 4.00
C HIS A 414 3.10 14.00 2.77
N GLN A 415 3.11 13.31 1.62
CA GLN A 415 2.55 13.82 0.38
C GLN A 415 1.58 12.81 -0.22
N TYR A 416 0.45 13.31 -0.74
CA TYR A 416 -0.50 12.50 -1.50
C TYR A 416 0.08 12.29 -2.91
N VAL A 417 0.28 11.03 -3.29
CA VAL A 417 1.09 10.71 -4.49
C VAL A 417 0.25 10.21 -5.67
N GLY A 418 -0.92 9.65 -5.42
CA GLY A 418 -1.77 9.17 -6.50
C GLY A 418 -3.02 8.45 -6.01
N SER A 419 -3.92 8.17 -6.94
CA SER A 419 -5.09 7.32 -6.71
C SER A 419 -5.44 6.56 -7.98
N LYS A 420 -6.13 5.43 -7.84
CA LYS A 420 -6.58 4.61 -8.96
C LYS A 420 -8.05 4.22 -8.76
N LEU A 421 -8.87 4.45 -9.79
CA LEU A 421 -10.25 3.98 -9.82
C LEU A 421 -10.25 2.46 -9.88
N THR A 422 -11.00 1.82 -9.00
CA THR A 422 -11.07 0.36 -8.96
C THR A 422 -12.09 -0.14 -9.98
N SER A 423 -11.75 -1.20 -10.71
CA SER A 423 -12.61 -1.79 -11.74
C SER A 423 -12.38 -3.29 -11.81
N THR A 424 -13.36 -4.04 -12.29
CA THR A 424 -13.23 -5.49 -12.49
C THR A 424 -12.02 -5.80 -13.37
N GLY A 425 -11.16 -6.72 -12.92
CA GLY A 425 -9.96 -7.14 -13.62
C GLY A 425 -8.72 -6.28 -13.35
N LEU A 426 -8.85 -5.15 -12.64
CA LEU A 426 -7.70 -4.34 -12.23
C LEU A 426 -6.87 -5.10 -11.19
N ALA A 427 -5.58 -5.27 -11.49
CA ALA A 427 -4.56 -5.49 -10.49
C ALA A 427 -3.72 -4.26 -10.27
N ILE A 428 -3.33 -4.06 -9.01
CA ILE A 428 -2.42 -3.00 -8.60
C ILE A 428 -1.47 -3.52 -7.52
N ALA A 429 -0.18 -3.32 -7.72
CA ALA A 429 0.87 -3.69 -6.77
C ALA A 429 1.67 -2.45 -6.36
N PHE A 430 2.02 -2.37 -5.08
CA PHE A 430 2.69 -1.20 -4.51
C PHE A 430 3.54 -1.59 -3.28
N PRO A 431 4.57 -0.80 -2.95
CA PRO A 431 5.41 -1.09 -1.79
C PRO A 431 4.68 -0.69 -0.50
N ASN A 432 4.85 -1.47 0.56
CA ASN A 432 4.19 -1.25 1.85
C ASN A 432 4.76 -0.03 2.63
N ILE A 433 5.66 0.75 2.03
CA ILE A 433 6.07 2.08 2.53
C ILE A 433 5.08 3.18 2.14
N TYR A 434 4.19 2.92 1.19
CA TYR A 434 3.09 3.82 0.87
C TYR A 434 1.89 3.47 1.77
N GLN A 435 1.40 4.46 2.50
CA GLN A 435 0.10 4.33 3.14
C GLN A 435 -0.96 4.40 2.06
N TYR A 436 -1.96 3.52 2.19
CA TYR A 436 -3.09 3.52 1.29
C TYR A 436 -4.40 3.60 2.07
N ARG A 437 -5.47 3.94 1.35
CA ARG A 437 -6.85 3.77 1.81
C ARG A 437 -7.78 3.52 0.64
N HIS A 438 -8.89 2.85 0.90
CA HIS A 438 -10.06 2.89 0.02
C HIS A 438 -10.83 4.18 0.31
N SER A 439 -11.09 4.98 -0.73
CA SER A 439 -11.89 6.20 -0.61
C SER A 439 -13.33 5.87 -0.18
N PRO A 440 -14.06 6.82 0.41
CA PRO A 440 -15.50 6.69 0.52
C PRO A 440 -16.11 6.57 -0.88
N PHE A 441 -17.10 5.69 -1.04
CA PHE A 441 -17.80 5.48 -2.31
C PHE A 441 -19.26 5.11 -2.08
N ARG A 442 -20.06 5.15 -3.15
CA ARG A 442 -21.51 4.93 -3.08
C ARG A 442 -22.03 4.14 -4.26
N LEU A 443 -23.28 3.70 -4.18
CA LEU A 443 -23.99 3.12 -5.32
C LEU A 443 -24.09 4.12 -6.48
N HIS A 444 -23.80 3.64 -7.69
CA HIS A 444 -24.00 4.42 -8.92
C HIS A 444 -25.50 4.53 -9.25
N ASP A 445 -26.23 3.41 -9.25
CA ASP A 445 -27.69 3.32 -9.27
C ASP A 445 -28.18 2.95 -7.85
N PRO A 446 -28.74 3.91 -7.08
CA PRO A 446 -29.18 3.68 -5.70
C PRO A 446 -30.33 2.68 -5.56
N SER A 447 -31.00 2.30 -6.67
CA SER A 447 -32.11 1.34 -6.64
C SER A 447 -31.66 -0.12 -6.67
N LYS A 448 -30.38 -0.37 -6.96
CA LYS A 448 -29.80 -1.70 -7.10
C LYS A 448 -28.66 -1.89 -6.11
N GLU A 449 -28.42 -3.13 -5.75
CA GLU A 449 -27.23 -3.49 -4.98
C GLU A 449 -25.97 -3.23 -5.80
N GLY A 450 -24.84 -3.07 -5.12
CA GLY A 450 -23.53 -2.93 -5.72
C GLY A 450 -22.47 -3.53 -4.82
N HIS A 451 -21.36 -3.97 -5.40
CA HIS A 451 -20.31 -4.62 -4.62
C HIS A 451 -18.93 -4.43 -5.23
N GLN A 452 -17.92 -4.60 -4.38
CA GLN A 452 -16.52 -4.70 -4.75
C GLN A 452 -15.91 -5.90 -4.03
N ARG A 453 -15.38 -6.85 -4.79
CA ARG A 453 -14.62 -8.00 -4.29
C ARG A 453 -13.13 -7.79 -4.55
N LEU A 454 -12.35 -7.88 -3.49
CA LEU A 454 -10.91 -7.66 -3.48
C LEU A 454 -10.20 -8.94 -3.02
N ILE A 455 -9.22 -9.37 -3.80
CA ILE A 455 -8.24 -10.39 -3.42
C ILE A 455 -6.92 -9.66 -3.20
N ALA A 456 -6.44 -9.67 -1.97
CA ALA A 456 -5.20 -9.04 -1.56
C ALA A 456 -4.12 -10.08 -1.22
N PHE A 457 -2.91 -9.81 -1.70
CA PHE A 457 -1.71 -10.58 -1.42
C PHE A 457 -0.69 -9.67 -0.74
N TYR A 458 -0.26 -10.05 0.45
CA TYR A 458 0.77 -9.32 1.20
C TYR A 458 2.06 -10.12 1.18
N LEU A 459 3.06 -9.63 0.45
CA LEU A 459 4.35 -10.27 0.28
C LEU A 459 5.25 -9.95 1.48
N VAL A 460 5.63 -10.98 2.23
CA VAL A 460 6.69 -10.89 3.24
C VAL A 460 8.02 -10.64 2.53
N ASP A 461 8.85 -9.78 3.11
CA ASP A 461 10.17 -9.43 2.59
C ASP A 461 11.00 -10.68 2.23
N PRO A 462 11.33 -10.90 0.94
CA PRO A 462 12.02 -12.11 0.51
C PRO A 462 13.54 -12.08 0.78
N GLU A 463 14.11 -10.96 1.27
CA GLU A 463 15.54 -10.84 1.57
C GLU A 463 15.89 -11.12 3.04
N ILE A 464 14.90 -11.35 3.90
CA ILE A 464 15.11 -11.65 5.33
C ILE A 464 15.01 -13.15 5.63
N GLN A 465 15.29 -13.51 6.89
CA GLN A 465 14.94 -14.84 7.38
C GLN A 465 13.42 -15.02 7.37
N PRO A 466 12.91 -16.20 6.95
CA PRO A 466 11.49 -16.48 6.95
C PRO A 466 10.84 -16.24 8.32
N VAL A 467 9.68 -15.60 8.30
CA VAL A 467 8.82 -15.50 9.49
C VAL A 467 8.06 -16.81 9.70
N ILE A 468 7.42 -16.96 10.86
CA ILE A 468 6.62 -18.17 11.15
C ILE A 468 5.41 -18.23 10.21
N SER A 469 5.33 -19.30 9.41
CA SER A 469 4.30 -19.54 8.39
C SER A 469 3.44 -20.76 8.70
N THR A 470 2.42 -20.99 7.88
CA THR A 470 1.60 -22.21 7.90
C THR A 470 2.36 -23.49 7.56
N SER A 471 3.60 -23.43 7.06
CA SER A 471 4.47 -24.63 6.95
C SER A 471 4.98 -25.10 8.31
N ARG A 472 5.05 -24.22 9.31
CA ARG A 472 5.53 -24.55 10.67
C ARG A 472 4.43 -24.58 11.71
N VAL A 473 3.29 -23.98 11.43
CA VAL A 473 2.11 -24.02 12.30
C VAL A 473 1.14 -25.05 11.73
N PRO A 474 0.77 -26.12 12.45
CA PRO A 474 -0.27 -27.04 12.00
C PRO A 474 -1.65 -26.34 12.04
N PRO A 475 -2.64 -26.83 11.27
CA PRO A 475 -4.00 -26.32 11.33
C PRO A 475 -4.53 -26.23 12.77
N GLN A 476 -5.03 -25.05 13.14
CA GLN A 476 -5.55 -24.78 14.48
C GLN A 476 -7.06 -25.03 14.56
N GLN A 477 -7.75 -25.06 13.43
CA GLN A 477 -9.21 -25.16 13.30
C GLN A 477 -9.71 -26.50 13.87
N LYS A 478 -10.49 -26.46 14.97
CA LYS A 478 -11.05 -27.68 15.56
C LYS A 478 -11.90 -28.49 14.56
N SER A 479 -12.63 -27.81 13.66
CA SER A 479 -13.43 -28.46 12.62
C SER A 479 -12.57 -29.23 11.62
N TRP A 480 -11.45 -28.67 11.17
CA TRP A 480 -10.54 -29.34 10.23
C TRP A 480 -9.88 -30.56 10.88
N ILE A 481 -9.45 -30.43 12.14
CA ILE A 481 -8.90 -31.54 12.92
C ILE A 481 -9.95 -32.65 13.07
N LYS A 482 -11.20 -32.29 13.41
CA LYS A 482 -12.29 -33.26 13.55
C LYS A 482 -12.56 -33.99 12.22
N ALA A 483 -12.70 -33.25 11.12
CA ALA A 483 -12.92 -33.84 9.80
C ALA A 483 -11.80 -34.81 9.40
N ALA A 484 -10.53 -34.40 9.61
CA ALA A 484 -9.38 -35.25 9.30
C ALA A 484 -9.34 -36.54 10.16
N VAL A 485 -9.71 -36.44 11.45
CA VAL A 485 -9.82 -37.63 12.32
C VAL A 485 -10.96 -38.53 11.84
N GLU A 486 -12.15 -37.99 11.58
CA GLU A 486 -13.32 -38.74 11.11
C GLU A 486 -13.05 -39.49 9.79
N GLU A 487 -12.30 -38.89 8.87
CA GLU A 487 -11.88 -39.53 7.62
C GLU A 487 -10.84 -40.65 7.82
N SER A 488 -10.04 -40.57 8.88
CA SER A 488 -8.91 -41.47 9.13
C SER A 488 -9.23 -42.66 10.04
N ILE A 489 -10.34 -42.61 10.79
CA ILE A 489 -10.72 -43.64 11.76
C ILE A 489 -11.83 -44.55 11.24
N ASP A 490 -11.91 -45.75 11.82
CA ASP A 490 -12.96 -46.72 11.48
C ASP A 490 -14.34 -46.22 11.95
N VAL A 491 -15.34 -46.30 11.07
CA VAL A 491 -16.74 -45.88 11.31
C VAL A 491 -17.42 -46.58 12.51
N ARG A 492 -16.84 -47.66 13.03
CA ARG A 492 -17.33 -48.35 14.23
C ARG A 492 -16.95 -47.66 15.54
N LEU A 493 -16.06 -46.66 15.51
CA LEU A 493 -15.73 -45.88 16.69
C LEU A 493 -16.89 -44.92 17.04
N PRO A 494 -17.40 -44.92 18.28
CA PRO A 494 -18.42 -43.96 18.69
C PRO A 494 -17.94 -42.51 18.58
N LEU A 495 -18.83 -41.60 18.19
CA LEU A 495 -18.53 -40.18 17.97
C LEU A 495 -17.94 -39.52 19.23
N GLU A 496 -18.36 -39.95 20.43
CA GLU A 496 -17.88 -39.44 21.70
C GLU A 496 -16.39 -39.73 21.94
N LEU A 497 -15.85 -40.80 21.36
CA LEU A 497 -14.41 -41.08 21.41
C LEU A 497 -13.64 -40.20 20.42
N VAL A 498 -14.21 -39.92 19.26
CA VAL A 498 -13.66 -38.99 18.26
C VAL A 498 -13.53 -37.59 18.85
N GLU A 499 -14.61 -37.13 19.49
CA GLU A 499 -14.63 -35.82 20.16
C GLU A 499 -13.56 -35.73 21.25
N LYS A 500 -13.39 -36.78 22.05
CA LYS A 500 -12.30 -36.85 23.03
C LYS A 500 -10.93 -36.74 22.37
N ILE A 501 -10.66 -37.47 21.29
CA ILE A 501 -9.38 -37.41 20.57
C ILE A 501 -9.10 -35.99 20.11
N VAL A 502 -10.06 -35.33 19.47
CA VAL A 502 -9.94 -33.93 19.03
C VAL A 502 -9.71 -33.01 20.23
N ASP A 503 -10.40 -33.25 21.36
CA ASP A 503 -10.24 -32.48 22.58
C ASP A 503 -8.88 -32.66 23.27
N TYR A 504 -8.17 -33.76 23.03
CA TYR A 504 -6.79 -33.96 23.48
C TYR A 504 -5.73 -33.27 22.61
N VAL A 505 -6.07 -32.85 21.39
CA VAL A 505 -5.09 -32.16 20.51
C VAL A 505 -4.74 -30.80 21.10
N GLU A 506 -3.45 -30.58 21.37
CA GLU A 506 -2.90 -29.31 21.82
C GLU A 506 -2.81 -28.30 20.68
N GLY A 507 -2.94 -27.00 20.98
CA GLY A 507 -2.83 -25.93 19.99
C GLY A 507 -4.09 -25.67 19.15
N LYS A 508 -5.09 -26.57 19.18
CA LYS A 508 -6.40 -26.33 18.55
C LYS A 508 -7.03 -25.03 19.07
N MET A 509 -7.87 -24.43 18.25
CA MET A 509 -8.61 -23.22 18.53
C MET A 509 -10.08 -23.47 18.19
N ASN A 510 -10.96 -23.17 19.14
CA ASN A 510 -12.40 -23.21 18.91
C ASN A 510 -12.85 -21.96 18.15
N TRP A 511 -14.03 -22.02 17.51
CA TRP A 511 -14.56 -20.89 16.75
C TRP A 511 -14.69 -19.61 17.60
N ASP A 512 -15.31 -19.70 18.77
CA ASP A 512 -15.50 -18.54 19.66
C ASP A 512 -14.15 -17.93 20.09
N GLU A 513 -13.17 -18.78 20.37
CA GLU A 513 -11.81 -18.34 20.72
C GLU A 513 -11.10 -17.67 19.54
N ALA A 514 -11.26 -18.20 18.32
CA ALA A 514 -10.72 -17.58 17.10
C ALA A 514 -11.36 -16.21 16.83
N VAL A 515 -12.67 -16.08 17.04
CA VAL A 515 -13.41 -14.82 16.92
C VAL A 515 -12.94 -13.81 17.97
N ASP A 516 -12.73 -14.25 19.20
CA ASP A 516 -12.20 -13.39 20.27
C ASP A 516 -10.79 -12.89 19.96
N PHE A 517 -9.87 -13.77 19.56
CA PHE A 517 -8.52 -13.34 19.17
C PHE A 517 -8.51 -12.46 17.93
N ARG A 518 -9.36 -12.75 16.93
CA ARG A 518 -9.54 -11.90 15.76
C ARG A 518 -9.94 -10.48 16.18
N ARG A 519 -10.95 -10.35 17.05
CA ARG A 519 -11.42 -9.04 17.56
C ARG A 519 -10.29 -8.29 18.29
N GLU A 520 -9.57 -8.96 19.18
CA GLU A 520 -8.44 -8.36 19.88
C GLU A 520 -7.33 -7.92 18.93
N MET A 521 -7.02 -8.75 17.94
CA MET A 521 -5.99 -8.46 16.94
C MET A 521 -6.39 -7.28 16.05
N LEU A 522 -7.64 -7.20 15.59
CA LEU A 522 -8.13 -6.06 14.80
C LEU A 522 -8.06 -4.74 15.58
N GLU A 523 -8.39 -4.76 16.88
CA GLU A 523 -8.23 -3.57 17.72
C GLU A 523 -6.75 -3.19 17.89
N GLU A 524 -5.86 -4.18 18.04
CA GLU A 524 -4.41 -3.95 18.01
C GLU A 524 -3.98 -3.30 16.68
N ARG A 525 -4.51 -3.75 15.53
CA ARG A 525 -4.21 -3.18 14.22
C ARG A 525 -4.68 -1.74 14.08
N LYS A 526 -5.89 -1.43 14.52
CA LYS A 526 -6.40 -0.05 14.52
C LYS A 526 -5.53 0.88 15.36
N ASN A 527 -5.11 0.41 16.54
CA ASN A 527 -4.22 1.17 17.40
C ASN A 527 -2.81 1.31 16.81
N PHE A 528 -2.30 0.28 16.16
CA PHE A 528 -1.06 0.36 15.39
C PHE A 528 -1.19 1.38 14.25
N TRP A 529 -2.24 1.34 13.44
CA TRP A 529 -2.44 2.27 12.31
C TRP A 529 -2.48 3.73 12.76
N ARG A 530 -3.22 4.05 13.83
CA ARG A 530 -3.25 5.40 14.41
C ARG A 530 -1.86 5.86 14.86
N GLN A 531 -1.11 4.99 15.55
CA GLN A 531 0.24 5.31 16.02
C GLN A 531 1.24 5.41 14.87
N ASN A 532 1.15 4.53 13.88
CA ASN A 532 1.99 4.56 12.70
C ASN A 532 1.73 5.80 11.86
N ASP A 533 0.47 6.19 11.71
CA ASP A 533 0.12 7.45 11.08
C ASP A 533 0.75 8.63 11.81
N HIS A 534 0.58 8.71 13.13
CA HIS A 534 1.12 9.80 13.94
C HIS A 534 2.66 9.85 13.99
N TYR A 535 3.32 8.72 14.26
CA TYR A 535 4.77 8.66 14.52
C TYR A 535 5.63 8.44 13.27
N HIS A 536 5.04 8.15 12.10
CA HIS A 536 5.77 7.93 10.85
C HIS A 536 5.32 8.85 9.70
N PHE A 537 4.01 8.99 9.46
CA PHE A 537 3.47 9.75 8.31
C PHE A 537 3.06 11.18 8.65
N CYS A 538 2.75 11.45 9.92
CA CYS A 538 2.27 12.73 10.41
C CYS A 538 3.22 13.38 11.41
N ILE A 539 4.53 13.15 11.23
CA ILE A 539 5.57 13.89 11.95
C ILE A 539 5.42 15.37 11.56
N PRO A 540 5.23 16.30 12.52
CA PRO A 540 5.04 17.70 12.20
C PRO A 540 6.31 18.28 11.59
N PHE A 541 6.14 19.02 10.49
CA PHE A 541 7.20 19.81 9.89
C PHE A 541 7.50 20.99 10.80
N ASP A 542 8.75 21.09 11.26
CA ASP A 542 9.25 22.22 12.03
C ASP A 542 10.03 23.15 11.10
N ILE A 543 9.45 24.33 10.84
CA ILE A 543 10.03 25.32 9.94
C ILE A 543 11.25 26.05 10.55
N TRP A 544 11.47 25.93 11.86
CA TRP A 544 12.56 26.59 12.58
C TRP A 544 13.76 25.67 12.77
N ASN A 545 13.61 24.39 12.46
CA ASN A 545 14.69 23.42 12.62
C ASN A 545 15.72 23.59 11.50
N GLU A 546 16.79 24.34 11.81
CA GLU A 546 17.95 24.54 10.92
C GLU A 546 18.76 23.24 10.79
N LEU A 547 18.27 22.29 10.00
CA LEU A 547 19.08 21.20 9.49
C LEU A 547 19.95 21.75 8.36
N TYR A 548 21.06 22.40 8.76
CA TYR A 548 22.13 22.90 7.89
C TYR A 548 22.66 21.83 6.91
#